data_AF-A0A2S6BS02-F1
#
_entry.id   AF-A0A2S6BS02-F1
#
_cell.length_a   1.000
_cell.length_b   1.000
_cell.length_c   1.000
_cell.angle_alpha   90.00
_cell.angle_beta   90.00
_cell.angle_gamma   90.00
#
_symmetry.space_group_name_H-M   'P 1'
#
loop_
_entity.id
_entity.type
_entity.pdbx_description
1 polymer ?
#
loop_
_entity_poly.entity_id
_entity_poly.type
_entity_poly.pdbx_seq_one_letter_code
_entity_poly.pdbx_strand_id
1 'polypeptide(L)'
;MGRAADNAGPTAAAAAGSTSYTKPESPTNKITQLITCFCLWKLLVVLIAAASPGPGYDTSTQLLLRPNANAVDPWLDHLATKLTRWDGLYFASASANGQVFEQQWAFSPFLTRVTSAFAGVLFPAAHEPSIATHALAAILFSHLSHLVAVVLLFLLTYKIIPSGSEKKGRIAYTAACLHILSPAGLFLSAPYGEAAFAMVHFAGLLCYVEAKRLANTVPNVSALWTLASGFAIGVSTMIRSNGLFSGLLFAWDALTCVPHFGQMLRRREWVRLNGLLSTLAAGLFVGIGYALPQGFAYLEYCTNGNDRTWCQRTLPSIYSFVQSHYWGVGFLKYWTLSNAPLFALAIPMLGVLVYTGYVALNKAELNSLIAPARTAQNDRAPGKSNDDGLFRHIMSRFALPQLVLALLALTSFHVQIINRISSGYPVWYIVLAVIIQDDNKAMKVDGGAVRFIRRHAQSLVRLSVMYAVIQGGLYASFMPPA
;
A
#
# COMPACT_ATOMS: atom_id res chain seq x y z
N MET A 1 45.05 -30.75 -73.72
CA MET A 1 43.92 -29.89 -73.32
C MET A 1 42.72 -30.79 -73.07
N GLY A 2 42.11 -30.67 -71.90
CA GLY A 2 41.35 -31.73 -71.24
C GLY A 2 39.86 -31.84 -71.55
N ARG A 3 39.29 -32.95 -71.08
CA ARG A 3 37.93 -33.09 -70.50
C ARG A 3 37.75 -34.49 -69.90
N ALA A 4 36.84 -34.57 -68.91
CA ALA A 4 36.21 -35.71 -68.21
C ALA A 4 36.63 -35.81 -66.73
N ALA A 5 35.77 -35.41 -65.77
CA ALA A 5 34.68 -36.20 -65.15
C ALA A 5 35.26 -37.09 -64.00
N ASP A 6 34.77 -37.16 -62.76
CA ASP A 6 33.39 -37.24 -62.27
C ASP A 6 33.27 -37.11 -60.72
N ASN A 7 32.06 -36.74 -60.27
CA ASN A 7 31.28 -37.17 -59.09
C ASN A 7 31.75 -37.04 -57.62
N ALA A 8 30.92 -36.37 -56.80
CA ALA A 8 30.34 -36.92 -55.56
C ALA A 8 29.25 -36.02 -54.91
N GLY A 9 28.03 -36.57 -54.73
CA GLY A 9 27.23 -36.57 -53.48
C GLY A 9 26.55 -35.29 -52.92
N PRO A 10 25.26 -35.33 -52.52
CA PRO A 10 24.51 -34.17 -52.03
C PRO A 10 24.69 -33.92 -50.52
N THR A 11 24.83 -32.66 -50.14
CA THR A 11 24.99 -32.16 -48.77
C THR A 11 23.65 -31.96 -48.05
N ALA A 12 23.59 -32.41 -46.80
CA ALA A 12 22.48 -32.21 -45.87
C ALA A 12 22.35 -30.74 -45.45
N ALA A 13 21.15 -30.17 -45.62
CA ALA A 13 20.81 -28.83 -45.16
C ALA A 13 20.44 -28.85 -43.67
N ALA A 14 21.29 -28.26 -42.83
CA ALA A 14 20.98 -27.95 -41.43
C ALA A 14 20.25 -26.59 -41.37
N ALA A 15 18.97 -26.61 -40.99
CA ALA A 15 18.18 -25.42 -40.70
C ALA A 15 18.57 -24.88 -39.32
N ALA A 16 19.33 -23.78 -39.29
CA ALA A 16 19.60 -23.01 -38.08
C ALA A 16 18.38 -22.11 -37.76
N GLY A 17 17.58 -22.51 -36.77
CA GLY A 17 16.55 -21.65 -36.18
C GLY A 17 17.21 -20.57 -35.32
N SER A 18 17.07 -19.31 -35.71
CA SER A 18 17.49 -18.15 -34.91
C SER A 18 16.53 -17.94 -33.74
N THR A 19 16.85 -18.51 -32.58
CA THR A 19 16.26 -18.08 -31.32
C THR A 19 16.74 -16.66 -31.02
N SER A 20 15.84 -15.69 -31.18
CA SER A 20 15.99 -14.31 -30.73
C SER A 20 16.32 -14.28 -29.24
N TYR A 21 17.59 -14.08 -28.90
CA TYR A 21 18.04 -13.77 -27.55
C TYR A 21 17.69 -12.31 -27.26
N THR A 22 16.52 -12.06 -26.66
CA THR A 22 16.21 -10.75 -26.08
C THR A 22 17.15 -10.51 -24.90
N LYS A 23 18.02 -9.51 -25.02
CA LYS A 23 18.98 -9.08 -23.99
C LYS A 23 18.21 -8.77 -22.70
N PRO A 24 18.64 -9.25 -21.51
CA PRO A 24 17.93 -8.99 -20.26
C PRO A 24 17.86 -7.49 -19.99
N GLU A 25 16.64 -6.95 -19.89
CA GLU A 25 16.42 -5.54 -19.61
C GLU A 25 16.97 -5.17 -18.22
N SER A 26 17.72 -4.07 -18.15
CA SER A 26 18.26 -3.55 -16.91
C SER A 26 17.12 -3.09 -15.96
N PRO A 27 17.30 -3.15 -14.63
CA PRO A 27 16.32 -2.65 -13.66
C PRO A 27 15.89 -1.19 -13.92
N THR A 28 16.80 -0.36 -14.43
CA THR A 28 16.55 1.04 -14.80
C THR A 28 15.48 1.17 -15.87
N ASN A 29 15.50 0.32 -16.92
CA ASN A 29 14.52 0.36 -18.00
C ASN A 29 13.11 0.03 -17.49
N LYS A 30 12.99 -0.92 -16.54
CA LYS A 30 11.70 -1.31 -15.94
C LYS A 30 11.10 -0.18 -15.09
N ILE A 31 11.92 0.59 -14.38
CA ILE A 31 11.46 1.76 -13.63
C ILE A 31 10.96 2.86 -14.58
N THR A 32 11.65 3.11 -15.69
CA THR A 32 11.17 4.08 -16.70
C THR A 32 9.82 3.66 -17.29
N GLN A 33 9.66 2.39 -17.68
CA GLN A 33 8.39 1.84 -18.16
C GLN A 33 7.28 1.95 -17.10
N LEU A 34 7.62 1.75 -15.82
CA LEU A 34 6.68 1.87 -14.70
C LEU A 34 6.22 3.31 -14.50
N ILE A 35 7.12 4.29 -14.62
CA ILE A 35 6.78 5.72 -14.57
C ILE A 35 5.87 6.09 -15.74
N THR A 36 6.15 5.59 -16.95
CA THR A 36 5.27 5.81 -18.11
C THR A 36 3.87 5.23 -17.86
N CYS A 37 3.79 3.99 -17.36
CA CYS A 37 2.51 3.36 -17.01
C CYS A 37 1.75 4.18 -15.94
N PHE A 38 2.45 4.66 -14.91
CA PHE A 38 1.89 5.52 -13.88
C PHE A 38 1.32 6.81 -14.48
N CYS A 39 2.09 7.52 -15.31
CA CYS A 39 1.65 8.77 -15.92
C CYS A 39 0.42 8.56 -16.82
N LEU A 40 0.40 7.51 -17.64
CA LEU A 40 -0.75 7.17 -18.49
C LEU A 40 -2.00 6.87 -17.67
N TRP A 41 -1.86 6.09 -16.60
CA TRP A 41 -2.97 5.77 -15.71
C TRP A 41 -3.50 7.01 -14.97
N LYS A 42 -2.60 7.85 -14.45
CA LYS A 42 -2.98 9.10 -13.78
C LYS A 42 -3.65 10.07 -14.74
N LEU A 43 -3.14 10.20 -15.95
CA LEU A 43 -3.78 10.98 -17.00
C LEU A 43 -5.19 10.48 -17.28
N LEU A 44 -5.39 9.17 -17.47
CA LEU A 44 -6.71 8.58 -17.68
C LEU A 44 -7.68 8.92 -16.54
N VAL A 45 -7.26 8.68 -15.30
CA VAL A 45 -8.09 8.91 -14.10
C VAL A 45 -8.43 10.40 -13.91
N VAL A 46 -7.48 11.30 -14.17
CA VAL A 46 -7.70 12.75 -14.15
C VAL A 46 -8.64 13.20 -15.27
N LEU A 47 -8.49 12.66 -16.49
CA LEU A 47 -9.39 12.96 -17.60
C LEU A 47 -10.82 12.49 -17.32
N ILE A 48 -10.99 11.29 -16.73
CA ILE A 48 -12.29 10.81 -16.27
C ILE A 48 -12.90 11.80 -15.27
N ALA A 49 -12.14 12.23 -14.27
CA ALA A 49 -12.62 13.18 -13.27
C ALA A 49 -13.00 14.54 -13.90
N ALA A 50 -12.18 15.05 -14.81
CA ALA A 50 -12.42 16.32 -15.50
C ALA A 50 -13.65 16.27 -16.42
N ALA A 51 -13.86 15.14 -17.11
CA ALA A 51 -14.99 14.91 -18.02
C ALA A 51 -16.29 14.50 -17.31
N SER A 52 -16.24 14.21 -15.99
CA SER A 52 -17.40 13.74 -15.25
C SER A 52 -18.49 14.83 -15.15
N PRO A 53 -19.74 14.52 -15.50
CA PRO A 53 -20.79 15.52 -15.67
C PRO A 53 -21.28 16.09 -14.33
N GLY A 54 -21.88 17.28 -14.43
CA GLY A 54 -22.64 17.94 -13.36
C GLY A 54 -21.79 18.66 -12.30
N PRO A 55 -22.40 19.58 -11.54
CA PRO A 55 -21.78 20.19 -10.36
C PRO A 55 -21.57 19.17 -9.22
N GLY A 56 -22.29 18.04 -9.29
CA GLY A 56 -22.44 17.05 -8.23
C GLY A 56 -23.79 17.18 -7.53
N TYR A 57 -24.23 16.15 -6.81
CA TYR A 57 -25.41 16.22 -5.93
C TYR A 57 -25.21 17.24 -4.78
N ASP A 58 -23.96 17.48 -4.38
CA ASP A 58 -23.57 18.38 -3.30
C ASP A 58 -22.67 19.52 -3.83
N THR A 59 -22.99 20.75 -3.45
CA THR A 59 -22.31 21.99 -3.85
C THR A 59 -21.24 22.45 -2.86
N SER A 60 -21.00 21.71 -1.76
CA SER A 60 -20.05 22.04 -0.69
C SER A 60 -18.66 22.33 -1.23
N THR A 61 -18.16 21.55 -2.19
CA THR A 61 -16.86 21.80 -2.82
C THR A 61 -16.83 23.14 -3.54
N GLN A 62 -17.87 23.50 -4.28
CA GLN A 62 -17.93 24.75 -5.04
C GLN A 62 -18.01 25.96 -4.11
N LEU A 63 -18.71 25.80 -2.98
CA LEU A 63 -18.82 26.84 -1.95
C LEU A 63 -17.51 27.02 -1.16
N LEU A 64 -16.80 25.93 -0.86
CA LEU A 64 -15.56 25.94 -0.09
C LEU A 64 -14.34 26.35 -0.92
N LEU A 65 -14.28 25.92 -2.17
CA LEU A 65 -13.20 26.26 -3.10
C LEU A 65 -13.54 27.49 -3.95
N ARG A 66 -14.48 28.34 -3.48
CA ARG A 66 -14.97 29.53 -4.22
C ARG A 66 -13.84 30.17 -5.02
N PRO A 67 -13.96 30.23 -6.37
CA PRO A 67 -12.93 30.83 -7.19
C PRO A 67 -12.70 32.25 -6.69
N ASN A 68 -11.48 32.55 -6.28
CA ASN A 68 -11.11 33.94 -6.09
C ASN A 68 -11.24 34.61 -7.46
N ALA A 69 -11.95 35.72 -7.55
CA ALA A 69 -12.16 36.45 -8.81
C ALA A 69 -10.83 36.81 -9.54
N ASN A 70 -9.68 36.68 -8.85
CA ASN A 70 -8.35 37.00 -9.31
C ASN A 70 -7.34 35.83 -9.27
N ALA A 71 -7.74 34.55 -9.13
CA ALA A 71 -6.77 33.45 -8.95
C ALA A 71 -6.94 32.25 -9.88
N VAL A 72 -5.79 31.77 -10.37
CA VAL A 72 -5.41 30.47 -10.96
C VAL A 72 -6.21 30.01 -12.19
N ASP A 73 -5.48 29.50 -13.20
CA ASP A 73 -6.00 28.96 -14.46
C ASP A 73 -7.37 28.23 -14.28
N PRO A 74 -8.43 28.60 -15.02
CA PRO A 74 -9.76 27.99 -14.89
C PRO A 74 -9.76 26.45 -14.93
N TRP A 75 -8.77 25.86 -15.62
CA TRP A 75 -8.58 24.41 -15.64
C TRP A 75 -8.14 23.81 -14.31
N LEU A 76 -7.27 24.49 -13.57
CA LEU A 76 -6.79 24.03 -12.27
C LEU A 76 -7.90 24.12 -11.22
N ASP A 77 -8.72 25.15 -11.26
CA ASP A 77 -9.89 25.29 -10.38
C ASP A 77 -10.95 24.22 -10.65
N HIS A 78 -11.22 23.93 -11.93
CA HIS A 78 -12.10 22.83 -12.32
C HIS A 78 -11.55 21.49 -11.82
N LEU A 79 -10.25 21.24 -11.99
CA LEU A 79 -9.60 20.02 -11.53
C LEU A 79 -9.62 19.89 -10.00
N ALA A 80 -9.30 20.98 -9.27
CA ALA A 80 -9.37 21.02 -7.81
C ALA A 80 -10.77 20.67 -7.31
N THR A 81 -11.79 21.22 -7.97
CA THR A 81 -13.20 20.94 -7.66
C THR A 81 -13.56 19.48 -7.92
N LYS A 82 -13.14 18.91 -9.06
CA LYS A 82 -13.47 17.52 -9.41
C LYS A 82 -12.72 16.48 -8.57
N LEU A 83 -11.50 16.78 -8.15
CA LEU A 83 -10.68 15.87 -7.34
C LEU A 83 -10.89 16.02 -5.83
N THR A 84 -11.48 17.12 -5.36
CA THR A 84 -11.68 17.38 -3.92
C THR A 84 -13.14 17.22 -3.52
N ARG A 85 -13.58 15.98 -3.36
CA ARG A 85 -14.95 15.61 -2.95
C ARG A 85 -14.95 14.72 -1.71
N TRP A 86 -16.10 14.59 -1.06
CA TRP A 86 -16.29 13.72 0.11
C TRP A 86 -15.27 14.00 1.22
N ASP A 87 -14.60 12.97 1.75
CA ASP A 87 -13.60 13.09 2.81
C ASP A 87 -12.48 14.09 2.45
N GLY A 88 -12.18 14.27 1.16
CA GLY A 88 -11.14 15.18 0.66
C GLY A 88 -11.38 16.64 1.03
N LEU A 89 -12.65 17.04 1.26
CA LEU A 89 -12.99 18.37 1.75
C LEU A 89 -12.48 18.61 3.17
N TYR A 90 -12.58 17.60 4.04
CA TYR A 90 -12.06 17.70 5.40
C TYR A 90 -10.54 17.80 5.41
N PHE A 91 -9.84 17.05 4.56
CA PHE A 91 -8.38 17.17 4.43
C PHE A 91 -7.96 18.55 3.91
N ALA A 92 -8.60 19.07 2.86
CA ALA A 92 -8.27 20.39 2.30
C ALA A 92 -8.59 21.52 3.29
N SER A 93 -9.78 21.50 3.90
CA SER A 93 -10.20 22.50 4.89
C SER A 93 -9.28 22.49 6.11
N ALA A 94 -8.97 21.31 6.65
CA ALA A 94 -8.09 21.20 7.80
C ALA A 94 -6.62 21.46 7.49
N SER A 95 -6.22 21.38 6.21
CA SER A 95 -4.92 21.82 5.76
C SER A 95 -4.80 23.35 5.75
N ALA A 96 -5.88 24.08 5.45
CA ALA A 96 -5.89 25.54 5.45
C ALA A 96 -6.09 26.13 6.85
N ASN A 97 -7.07 25.61 7.59
CA ASN A 97 -7.55 26.23 8.83
C ASN A 97 -7.14 25.46 10.10
N GLY A 98 -6.46 24.32 9.96
CA GLY A 98 -6.29 23.39 11.07
C GLY A 98 -7.59 22.63 11.41
N GLN A 99 -7.56 21.88 12.50
CA GLN A 99 -8.68 21.05 12.94
C GLN A 99 -9.68 21.92 13.70
N VAL A 100 -10.71 22.42 13.01
CA VAL A 100 -11.73 23.33 13.58
C VAL A 100 -12.83 22.53 14.29
N PHE A 101 -13.25 21.42 13.70
CA PHE A 101 -14.34 20.60 14.23
C PHE A 101 -13.85 19.24 14.75
N GLU A 102 -14.54 18.72 15.76
CA GLU A 102 -14.20 17.44 16.42
C GLU A 102 -14.14 16.26 15.43
N GLN A 103 -15.10 16.18 14.49
CA GLN A 103 -15.12 15.12 13.48
C GLN A 103 -13.92 15.16 12.52
N GLN A 104 -13.26 16.32 12.36
CA GLN A 104 -12.12 16.44 11.45
C GLN A 104 -10.89 15.66 11.93
N TRP A 105 -10.83 15.32 13.22
CA TRP A 105 -9.77 14.49 13.79
C TRP A 105 -9.75 13.05 13.27
N ALA A 106 -10.81 12.59 12.59
CA ALA A 106 -10.80 11.35 11.83
C ALA A 106 -9.96 11.43 10.53
N PHE A 107 -9.71 12.63 10.01
CA PHE A 107 -9.04 12.90 8.73
C PHE A 107 -7.59 13.40 8.94
N SER A 108 -6.80 12.59 9.65
CA SER A 108 -5.35 12.74 9.90
C SER A 108 -4.85 14.18 10.12
N PRO A 109 -4.87 14.68 11.37
CA PRO A 109 -4.26 15.96 11.72
C PRO A 109 -2.79 16.10 11.32
N PHE A 110 -2.04 14.99 11.33
CA PHE A 110 -0.65 15.00 10.89
C PHE A 110 -0.52 15.27 9.40
N LEU A 111 -1.28 14.56 8.56
CA LEU A 111 -1.22 14.75 7.12
C LEU A 111 -1.65 16.17 6.72
N THR A 112 -2.67 16.74 7.36
CA THR A 112 -3.14 18.08 7.02
C THR A 112 -2.09 19.16 7.32
N ARG A 113 -1.26 18.98 8.36
CA ARG A 113 -0.11 19.85 8.63
C ARG A 113 1.00 19.68 7.60
N VAL A 114 1.27 18.44 7.17
CA VAL A 114 2.24 18.18 6.09
C VAL A 114 1.81 18.83 4.77
N THR A 115 0.54 18.67 4.38
CA THR A 115 0.02 19.30 3.16
C THR A 115 -0.07 20.82 3.28
N SER A 116 -0.29 21.35 4.50
CA SER A 116 -0.24 22.79 4.77
C SER A 116 1.16 23.36 4.54
N ALA A 117 2.19 22.69 5.07
CA ALA A 117 3.57 23.10 4.87
C ALA A 117 3.96 22.98 3.38
N PHE A 118 3.52 21.91 2.72
CA PHE A 118 3.74 21.72 1.28
C PHE A 118 3.06 22.81 0.44
N ALA A 119 1.84 23.23 0.80
CA ALA A 119 1.17 24.36 0.17
C ALA A 119 1.95 25.67 0.32
N GLY A 120 2.49 25.95 1.52
CA GLY A 120 3.33 27.13 1.77
C GLY A 120 4.61 27.15 0.93
N VAL A 121 5.20 25.99 0.63
CA VAL A 121 6.37 25.87 -0.26
C VAL A 121 6.00 26.06 -1.74
N LEU A 122 4.84 25.56 -2.16
CA LEU A 122 4.39 25.67 -3.56
C LEU A 122 3.84 27.05 -3.91
N PHE A 123 3.21 27.72 -2.95
CA PHE A 123 2.54 29.01 -3.13
C PHE A 123 3.08 30.06 -2.15
N PRO A 124 4.40 30.36 -2.14
CA PRO A 124 5.02 31.24 -1.13
C PRO A 124 4.59 32.70 -1.25
N ALA A 125 4.09 33.12 -2.43
CA ALA A 125 3.66 34.49 -2.69
C ALA A 125 2.21 34.77 -2.22
N ALA A 126 1.45 33.74 -1.83
CA ALA A 126 0.10 33.91 -1.31
C ALA A 126 0.19 34.25 0.19
N HIS A 127 -0.13 35.49 0.57
CA HIS A 127 -0.09 35.94 1.96
C HIS A 127 -1.06 35.15 2.86
N GLU A 128 -2.14 34.61 2.27
CA GLU A 128 -2.99 33.55 2.85
C GLU A 128 -3.49 32.61 1.72
N PRO A 129 -2.93 31.41 1.58
CA PRO A 129 -3.35 30.48 0.53
C PRO A 129 -4.81 30.06 0.71
N SER A 130 -5.62 30.17 -0.34
CA SER A 130 -7.03 29.76 -0.30
C SER A 130 -7.16 28.24 -0.12
N ILE A 131 -8.33 27.78 0.35
CA ILE A 131 -8.63 26.34 0.47
C ILE A 131 -8.41 25.60 -0.87
N ALA A 132 -8.65 26.26 -2.01
CA ALA A 132 -8.36 25.73 -3.34
C ALA A 132 -6.87 25.45 -3.57
N THR A 133 -5.99 26.36 -3.16
CA THR A 133 -4.53 26.15 -3.26
C THR A 133 -4.05 25.02 -2.35
N HIS A 134 -4.60 24.90 -1.14
CA HIS A 134 -4.34 23.77 -0.25
C HIS A 134 -4.83 22.43 -0.84
N ALA A 135 -6.00 22.43 -1.48
CA ALA A 135 -6.53 21.26 -2.16
C ALA A 135 -5.62 20.83 -3.34
N LEU A 136 -5.18 21.78 -4.17
CA LEU A 136 -4.22 21.51 -5.26
C LEU A 136 -2.88 20.98 -4.74
N ALA A 137 -2.35 21.57 -3.67
CA ALA A 137 -1.12 21.08 -3.03
C ALA A 137 -1.30 19.64 -2.52
N ALA A 138 -2.43 19.33 -1.89
CA ALA A 138 -2.74 17.98 -1.41
C ALA A 138 -2.94 16.95 -2.55
N ILE A 139 -3.55 17.36 -3.68
CA ILE A 139 -3.66 16.56 -4.90
C ILE A 139 -2.27 16.23 -5.44
N LEU A 140 -1.39 17.23 -5.58
CA LEU A 140 -0.03 17.03 -6.07
C LEU A 140 0.78 16.15 -5.12
N PHE A 141 0.66 16.39 -3.81
CA PHE A 141 1.30 15.57 -2.77
C PHE A 141 0.85 14.11 -2.83
N SER A 142 -0.44 13.87 -3.10
CA SER A 142 -1.00 12.52 -3.24
C SER A 142 -0.46 11.80 -4.49
N HIS A 143 -0.35 12.50 -5.62
CA HIS A 143 0.27 11.95 -6.83
C HIS A 143 1.75 11.61 -6.62
N LEU A 144 2.52 12.52 -6.02
CA LEU A 144 3.93 12.30 -5.70
C LEU A 144 4.10 11.13 -4.73
N SER A 145 3.29 11.10 -3.66
CA SER A 145 3.31 10.01 -2.69
C SER A 145 3.00 8.67 -3.34
N HIS A 146 2.01 8.60 -4.22
CA HIS A 146 1.68 7.36 -4.91
C HIS A 146 2.81 6.92 -5.86
N LEU A 147 3.45 7.85 -6.60
CA LEU A 147 4.59 7.52 -7.44
C LEU A 147 5.74 6.92 -6.62
N VAL A 148 6.06 7.52 -5.48
CA VAL A 148 7.10 7.01 -4.57
C VAL A 148 6.68 5.64 -3.99
N ALA A 149 5.41 5.46 -3.61
CA ALA A 149 4.88 4.17 -3.14
C ALA A 149 5.04 3.07 -4.19
N VAL A 150 4.74 3.35 -5.46
CA VAL A 150 4.94 2.44 -6.60
C VAL A 150 6.40 1.99 -6.72
N VAL A 151 7.35 2.94 -6.64
CA VAL A 151 8.79 2.64 -6.68
C VAL A 151 9.23 1.83 -5.46
N LEU A 152 8.75 2.20 -4.27
CA LEU A 152 9.07 1.47 -3.03
C LEU A 152 8.53 0.03 -3.07
N LEU A 153 7.33 -0.20 -3.60
CA LEU A 153 6.78 -1.54 -3.76
C LEU A 153 7.56 -2.37 -4.77
N PHE A 154 8.01 -1.76 -5.88
CA PHE A 154 8.91 -2.41 -6.83
C PHE A 154 10.20 -2.86 -6.13
N LEU A 155 10.87 -1.95 -5.40
CA LEU A 155 12.10 -2.24 -4.68
C LEU A 155 11.89 -3.30 -3.59
N LEU A 156 10.81 -3.19 -2.82
CA LEU A 156 10.44 -4.15 -1.78
C LEU A 156 10.29 -5.54 -2.38
N THR A 157 9.48 -5.67 -3.44
CA THR A 157 9.23 -6.95 -4.11
C THR A 157 10.52 -7.53 -4.71
N TYR A 158 11.33 -6.69 -5.37
CA TYR A 158 12.60 -7.12 -5.96
C TYR A 158 13.57 -7.69 -4.91
N LYS A 159 13.60 -7.11 -3.70
CA LYS A 159 14.51 -7.55 -2.64
C LYS A 159 14.07 -8.85 -1.96
N ILE A 160 12.78 -9.10 -1.82
CA ILE A 160 12.26 -10.26 -1.07
C ILE A 160 12.12 -11.53 -1.91
N ILE A 161 11.88 -11.41 -3.22
CA ILE A 161 11.60 -12.58 -4.07
C ILE A 161 12.87 -13.45 -4.22
N PRO A 162 12.83 -14.75 -3.89
CA PRO A 162 13.97 -15.65 -4.04
C PRO A 162 14.00 -16.25 -5.46
N SER A 163 14.38 -15.48 -6.47
CA SER A 163 14.43 -15.93 -7.89
C SER A 163 15.63 -15.36 -8.65
N GLY A 164 15.83 -15.76 -9.91
CA GLY A 164 16.83 -15.12 -10.78
C GLY A 164 16.52 -13.63 -11.04
N SER A 165 17.56 -12.83 -11.29
CA SER A 165 17.47 -11.36 -11.46
C SER A 165 16.36 -10.92 -12.43
N GLU A 166 16.24 -11.61 -13.57
CA GLU A 166 15.23 -11.30 -14.58
C GLU A 166 13.80 -11.53 -14.05
N LYS A 167 13.53 -12.72 -13.50
CA LYS A 167 12.21 -13.11 -12.95
C LYS A 167 11.83 -12.24 -11.75
N LYS A 168 12.79 -11.91 -10.85
CA LYS A 168 12.59 -10.93 -9.77
C LYS A 168 12.10 -9.59 -10.32
N GLY A 169 12.76 -9.09 -11.37
CA GLY A 169 12.38 -7.84 -12.02
C GLY A 169 10.98 -7.88 -12.66
N ARG A 170 10.59 -8.99 -13.30
CA ARG A 170 9.24 -9.14 -13.89
C ARG A 170 8.15 -9.19 -12.81
N ILE A 171 8.37 -9.92 -11.72
CA ILE A 171 7.44 -9.99 -10.58
C ILE A 171 7.33 -8.63 -9.90
N ALA A 172 8.45 -7.96 -9.62
CA ALA A 172 8.46 -6.63 -9.02
C ALA A 172 7.74 -5.58 -9.87
N TYR A 173 7.98 -5.58 -11.19
CA TYR A 173 7.26 -4.72 -12.13
C TYR A 173 5.75 -4.98 -12.08
N THR A 174 5.34 -6.25 -12.13
CA THR A 174 3.93 -6.64 -12.08
C THR A 174 3.27 -6.20 -10.76
N ALA A 175 3.93 -6.41 -9.62
CA ALA A 175 3.39 -6.00 -8.32
C ALA A 175 3.19 -4.48 -8.24
N ALA A 176 4.13 -3.70 -8.78
CA ALA A 176 4.03 -2.25 -8.84
C ALA A 176 2.91 -1.79 -9.79
N CYS A 177 2.74 -2.42 -10.96
CA CYS A 177 1.62 -2.16 -11.87
C CYS A 177 0.27 -2.47 -11.22
N LEU A 178 0.17 -3.54 -10.42
CA LEU A 178 -1.06 -3.83 -9.68
C LEU A 178 -1.41 -2.73 -8.66
N HIS A 179 -0.41 -2.07 -8.06
CA HIS A 179 -0.64 -0.93 -7.17
C HIS A 179 -1.14 0.30 -7.93
N ILE A 180 -0.55 0.59 -9.10
CA ILE A 180 -1.02 1.64 -10.02
C ILE A 180 -2.51 1.42 -10.35
N LEU A 181 -2.86 0.20 -10.77
CA LEU A 181 -4.19 -0.21 -11.23
C LEU A 181 -5.12 -0.68 -10.09
N SER A 182 -4.79 -0.34 -8.84
CA SER A 182 -5.54 -0.82 -7.68
C SER A 182 -6.94 -0.23 -7.62
N PRO A 183 -7.90 -0.93 -6.96
CA PRO A 183 -9.29 -0.46 -6.86
C PRO A 183 -9.45 0.83 -6.03
N ALA A 184 -8.38 1.30 -5.37
CA ALA A 184 -8.38 2.59 -4.69
C ALA A 184 -8.51 3.77 -5.68
N GLY A 185 -8.17 3.58 -6.96
CA GLY A 185 -8.52 4.50 -8.05
C GLY A 185 -8.23 5.96 -7.75
N LEU A 186 -9.28 6.79 -7.78
CA LEU A 186 -9.18 8.23 -7.61
C LEU A 186 -8.79 8.65 -6.17
N PHE A 187 -8.98 7.80 -5.16
CA PHE A 187 -8.50 8.06 -3.79
C PHE A 187 -6.97 8.11 -3.70
N LEU A 188 -6.24 7.59 -4.70
CA LEU A 188 -4.78 7.74 -4.81
C LEU A 188 -4.36 9.00 -5.61
N SER A 189 -5.32 9.86 -5.96
CA SER A 189 -5.14 11.09 -6.75
C SER A 189 -5.79 12.32 -6.10
N ALA A 190 -6.77 12.10 -5.22
CA ALA A 190 -7.48 13.13 -4.47
C ALA A 190 -6.77 13.44 -3.12
N PRO A 191 -7.16 14.53 -2.41
CA PRO A 191 -6.65 14.89 -1.07
C PRO A 191 -6.97 13.85 0.02
N TYR A 192 -6.27 12.72 -0.01
CA TYR A 192 -6.58 11.54 0.78
C TYR A 192 -5.31 10.95 1.40
N GLY A 193 -5.46 10.28 2.53
CA GLY A 193 -4.33 9.71 3.26
C GLY A 193 -3.75 8.43 2.65
N GLU A 194 -4.43 7.79 1.70
CA GLU A 194 -4.11 6.48 1.15
C GLU A 194 -2.74 6.45 0.47
N ALA A 195 -2.46 7.41 -0.40
CA ALA A 195 -1.20 7.47 -1.14
C ALA A 195 -0.01 7.77 -0.21
N ALA A 196 -0.17 8.74 0.69
CA ALA A 196 0.84 9.11 1.69
C ALA A 196 1.10 7.96 2.69
N PHE A 197 0.04 7.27 3.10
CA PHE A 197 0.13 6.07 3.93
C PHE A 197 0.94 4.99 3.22
N ALA A 198 0.57 4.61 1.99
CA ALA A 198 1.27 3.58 1.23
C ALA A 198 2.76 3.91 1.04
N MET A 199 3.10 5.17 0.73
CA MET A 199 4.48 5.63 0.59
C MET A 199 5.30 5.37 1.87
N VAL A 200 4.87 5.94 2.99
CA VAL A 200 5.63 5.86 4.25
C VAL A 200 5.61 4.43 4.80
N HIS A 201 4.49 3.73 4.66
CA HIS A 201 4.36 2.35 5.10
C HIS A 201 5.29 1.41 4.32
N PHE A 202 5.32 1.48 2.98
CA PHE A 202 6.23 0.67 2.17
C PHE A 202 7.71 1.01 2.43
N ALA A 203 8.04 2.28 2.70
CA ALA A 203 9.39 2.65 3.15
C ALA A 203 9.75 1.96 4.48
N GLY A 204 8.84 1.98 5.46
CA GLY A 204 9.00 1.29 6.73
C GLY A 204 9.15 -0.23 6.59
N LEU A 205 8.37 -0.85 5.69
CA LEU A 205 8.50 -2.27 5.36
C LEU A 205 9.82 -2.59 4.65
N LEU A 206 10.34 -1.71 3.79
CA LEU A 206 11.66 -1.88 3.17
C LEU A 206 12.78 -1.84 4.21
N CYS A 207 12.72 -0.91 5.16
CA CYS A 207 13.62 -0.87 6.32
C CYS A 207 13.57 -2.17 7.13
N TYR A 208 12.37 -2.73 7.33
CA TYR A 208 12.20 -4.02 8.01
C TYR A 208 12.90 -5.15 7.24
N VAL A 209 12.76 -5.20 5.91
CA VAL A 209 13.45 -6.19 5.07
C VAL A 209 14.97 -6.07 5.19
N GLU A 210 15.51 -4.85 5.14
CA GLU A 210 16.95 -4.63 5.30
C GLU A 210 17.45 -5.06 6.69
N ALA A 211 16.69 -4.78 7.74
CA ALA A 211 17.01 -5.28 9.08
C ALA A 211 17.15 -6.81 9.08
N LYS A 212 16.17 -7.54 8.55
CA LYS A 212 16.21 -9.01 8.56
C LYS A 212 17.30 -9.61 7.67
N ARG A 213 17.67 -8.94 6.57
CA ARG A 213 18.81 -9.35 5.73
C ARG A 213 20.14 -9.22 6.44
N LEU A 214 20.31 -8.14 7.21
CA LEU A 214 21.57 -7.80 7.86
C LEU A 214 21.71 -8.40 9.27
N ALA A 215 20.66 -9.02 9.81
CA ALA A 215 20.60 -9.53 11.18
C ALA A 215 21.76 -10.46 11.57
N ASN A 216 22.20 -11.32 10.64
CA ASN A 216 23.29 -12.29 10.88
C ASN A 216 24.68 -11.76 10.48
N THR A 217 24.75 -10.65 9.73
CA THR A 217 26.02 -10.14 9.18
C THR A 217 26.52 -8.91 9.94
N VAL A 218 25.66 -7.91 10.15
CA VAL A 218 25.99 -6.67 10.85
C VAL A 218 24.86 -6.30 11.83
N PRO A 219 24.79 -6.98 13.00
CA PRO A 219 23.64 -6.91 13.90
C PRO A 219 23.31 -5.51 14.42
N ASN A 220 24.31 -4.66 14.65
CA ASN A 220 24.10 -3.29 15.09
C ASN A 220 23.42 -2.44 14.01
N VAL A 221 23.82 -2.61 12.75
CA VAL A 221 23.17 -1.94 11.60
C VAL A 221 21.76 -2.49 11.39
N SER A 222 21.54 -3.80 11.60
CA SER A 222 20.21 -4.41 11.62
C SER A 222 19.30 -3.79 12.69
N ALA A 223 19.83 -3.52 13.90
CA ALA A 223 19.07 -2.86 14.96
C ALA A 223 18.65 -1.44 14.55
N LEU A 224 19.55 -0.67 13.92
CA LEU A 224 19.23 0.67 13.40
C LEU A 224 18.14 0.62 12.31
N TRP A 225 18.22 -0.33 11.38
CA TRP A 225 17.15 -0.53 10.39
C TRP A 225 15.82 -0.94 11.02
N THR A 226 15.85 -1.71 12.11
CA THR A 226 14.65 -2.10 12.87
C THR A 226 13.99 -0.86 13.49
N LEU A 227 14.79 0.01 14.12
CA LEU A 227 14.30 1.28 14.67
C LEU A 227 13.75 2.20 13.58
N ALA A 228 14.47 2.35 12.46
CA ALA A 228 14.02 3.15 11.33
C ALA A 228 12.70 2.63 10.74
N SER A 229 12.52 1.30 10.70
CA SER A 229 11.28 0.66 10.31
C SER A 229 10.13 1.01 11.25
N GLY A 230 10.32 0.83 12.56
CA GLY A 230 9.30 1.17 13.57
C GLY A 230 8.91 2.65 13.54
N PHE A 231 9.89 3.54 13.38
CA PHE A 231 9.66 4.98 13.25
C PHE A 231 8.83 5.31 12.01
N ALA A 232 9.22 4.82 10.83
CA ALA A 232 8.47 5.05 9.59
C ALA A 232 7.05 4.48 9.65
N ILE A 233 6.87 3.26 10.20
CA ILE A 233 5.53 2.67 10.38
C ILE A 233 4.73 3.50 11.40
N GLY A 234 5.34 4.02 12.46
CA GLY A 234 4.72 4.97 13.39
C GLY A 234 4.23 6.25 12.70
N VAL A 235 5.05 6.85 11.83
CA VAL A 235 4.62 8.00 11.01
C VAL A 235 3.46 7.62 10.08
N SER A 236 3.51 6.44 9.45
CA SER A 236 2.38 5.96 8.64
C SER A 236 1.10 5.79 9.47
N THR A 237 1.23 5.41 10.75
CA THR A 237 0.10 5.26 11.68
C THR A 237 -0.53 6.60 12.04
N MET A 238 0.26 7.68 12.09
CA MET A 238 -0.26 9.05 12.23
C MET A 238 -1.02 9.52 10.99
N ILE A 239 -0.59 9.10 9.79
CA ILE A 239 -1.30 9.37 8.54
C ILE A 239 -2.63 8.59 8.51
N ARG A 240 -2.61 7.31 8.90
CA ARG A 240 -3.82 6.49 9.04
C ARG A 240 -3.67 5.50 10.18
N SER A 241 -4.66 5.47 11.07
CA SER A 241 -4.71 4.56 12.23
C SER A 241 -4.53 3.07 11.87
N ASN A 242 -4.89 2.65 10.66
CA ASN A 242 -4.69 1.28 10.16
C ASN A 242 -3.21 0.84 10.14
N GLY A 243 -2.26 1.77 10.16
CA GLY A 243 -0.83 1.49 10.32
C GLY A 243 -0.50 0.80 11.64
N LEU A 244 -1.35 0.95 12.66
CA LEU A 244 -1.19 0.31 13.96
C LEU A 244 -1.11 -1.23 13.84
N PHE A 245 -1.82 -1.82 12.89
CA PHE A 245 -1.80 -3.27 12.68
C PHE A 245 -0.40 -3.77 12.32
N SER A 246 0.43 -2.92 11.71
CA SER A 246 1.82 -3.27 11.39
C SER A 246 2.73 -3.33 12.62
N GLY A 247 2.25 -2.91 13.79
CA GLY A 247 2.90 -3.23 15.08
C GLY A 247 2.99 -4.74 15.33
N LEU A 248 2.10 -5.54 14.74
CA LEU A 248 2.10 -7.01 14.87
C LEU A 248 3.36 -7.68 14.29
N LEU A 249 4.04 -7.02 13.34
CA LEU A 249 5.30 -7.50 12.79
C LEU A 249 6.35 -7.60 13.92
N PHE A 250 6.50 -6.51 14.68
CA PHE A 250 7.45 -6.43 15.79
C PHE A 250 6.97 -7.25 16.98
N ALA A 251 5.67 -7.29 17.25
CA ALA A 251 5.11 -8.12 18.32
C ALA A 251 5.41 -9.60 18.08
N TRP A 252 5.20 -10.12 16.85
CA TRP A 252 5.53 -11.51 16.53
C TRP A 252 7.03 -11.77 16.73
N ASP A 253 7.90 -10.93 16.18
CA ASP A 253 9.34 -11.12 16.32
C ASP A 253 9.81 -11.06 17.78
N ALA A 254 9.26 -10.16 18.60
CA ALA A 254 9.52 -10.11 20.04
C ALA A 254 9.03 -11.37 20.76
N LEU A 255 7.81 -11.83 20.46
CA LEU A 255 7.22 -13.04 21.06
C LEU A 255 8.04 -14.30 20.75
N THR A 256 8.67 -14.38 19.58
CA THR A 256 9.54 -15.53 19.24
C THR A 256 10.81 -15.59 20.09
N CYS A 257 11.24 -14.46 20.66
CA CYS A 257 12.39 -14.39 21.55
C CYS A 257 12.05 -14.72 23.02
N VAL A 258 10.77 -14.64 23.41
CA VAL A 258 10.33 -14.83 24.82
C VAL A 258 10.79 -16.17 25.42
N PRO A 259 10.63 -17.34 24.76
CA PRO A 259 11.06 -18.62 25.35
C PRO A 259 12.57 -18.71 25.62
N HIS A 260 13.37 -17.93 24.89
CA HIS A 260 14.83 -17.97 24.97
C HIS A 260 15.41 -16.83 25.82
N PHE A 261 14.58 -15.92 26.32
CA PHE A 261 15.02 -14.69 26.99
C PHE A 261 15.89 -14.96 28.23
N GLY A 262 15.49 -15.89 29.09
CA GLY A 262 16.28 -16.26 30.28
C GLY A 262 17.65 -16.85 29.93
N GLN A 263 17.73 -17.63 28.85
CA GLN A 263 19.00 -18.17 28.34
C GLN A 263 19.88 -17.07 27.75
N MET A 264 19.30 -16.12 26.99
CA MET A 264 20.01 -14.98 26.42
C MET A 264 20.66 -14.12 27.52
N LEU A 265 19.94 -13.88 28.62
CA LEU A 265 20.47 -13.10 29.75
C LEU A 265 21.59 -13.86 30.48
N ARG A 266 21.38 -15.16 30.76
CA ARG A 266 22.38 -16.01 31.44
C ARG A 266 23.67 -16.16 30.63
N ARG A 267 23.56 -16.32 29.31
CA ARG A 267 24.69 -16.47 28.38
C ARG A 267 25.28 -15.13 27.91
N ARG A 268 24.71 -14.00 28.36
CA ARG A 268 25.12 -12.64 27.96
C ARG A 268 25.19 -12.48 26.43
N GLU A 269 24.15 -12.97 25.73
CA GLU A 269 24.02 -12.86 24.28
C GLU A 269 23.62 -11.43 23.86
N TRP A 270 24.50 -10.45 24.09
CA TRP A 270 24.24 -9.01 23.91
C TRP A 270 23.70 -8.64 22.54
N VAL A 271 24.16 -9.33 21.49
CA VAL A 271 23.69 -9.11 20.11
C VAL A 271 22.19 -9.41 19.97
N ARG A 272 21.75 -10.55 20.50
CA ARG A 272 20.33 -10.95 20.44
C ARG A 272 19.48 -10.10 21.37
N LEU A 273 20.01 -9.71 22.53
CA LEU A 273 19.35 -8.79 23.46
C LEU A 273 19.13 -7.41 22.81
N ASN A 274 20.14 -6.87 22.10
CA ASN A 274 20.02 -5.62 21.35
C ASN A 274 18.99 -5.74 20.20
N GLY A 275 18.97 -6.87 19.50
CA GLY A 275 17.94 -7.18 18.50
C GLY A 275 16.52 -7.20 19.08
N LEU A 276 16.33 -7.77 20.27
CA LEU A 276 15.05 -7.76 20.98
C LEU A 276 14.66 -6.34 21.42
N LEU A 277 15.59 -5.60 22.04
CA LEU A 277 15.32 -4.24 22.52
C LEU A 277 14.96 -3.30 21.37
N SER A 278 15.69 -3.36 20.25
CA SER A 278 15.38 -2.58 19.05
C SER A 278 14.02 -2.97 18.44
N THR A 279 13.63 -4.25 18.49
CA THR A 279 12.30 -4.70 18.06
C THR A 279 11.18 -4.15 18.96
N LEU A 280 11.38 -4.17 20.29
CA LEU A 280 10.42 -3.59 21.24
C LEU A 280 10.29 -2.08 21.06
N ALA A 281 11.41 -1.37 20.92
CA ALA A 281 11.43 0.06 20.66
C ALA A 281 10.75 0.41 19.31
N ALA A 282 10.97 -0.39 18.28
CA ALA A 282 10.29 -0.24 16.99
C ALA A 282 8.76 -0.39 17.13
N GLY A 283 8.29 -1.39 17.88
CA GLY A 283 6.87 -1.55 18.20
C GLY A 283 6.31 -0.37 19.00
N LEU A 284 7.09 0.19 19.93
CA LEU A 284 6.72 1.38 20.70
C LEU A 284 6.56 2.61 19.81
N PHE A 285 7.42 2.82 18.81
CA PHE A 285 7.23 3.92 17.85
C PHE A 285 5.91 3.82 17.09
N VAL A 286 5.44 2.61 16.75
CA VAL A 286 4.12 2.41 16.14
C VAL A 286 3.00 2.80 17.12
N GLY A 287 3.09 2.35 18.37
CA GLY A 287 2.13 2.73 19.42
C GLY A 287 2.08 4.23 19.69
N ILE A 288 3.24 4.88 19.76
CA ILE A 288 3.37 6.34 19.90
C ILE A 288 2.75 7.05 18.70
N GLY A 289 2.98 6.58 17.48
CA GLY A 289 2.35 7.13 16.27
C GLY A 289 0.82 7.10 16.32
N TYR A 290 0.22 6.09 16.93
CA TYR A 290 -1.23 6.05 17.17
C TYR A 290 -1.67 6.98 18.32
N ALA A 291 -0.91 7.00 19.42
CA ALA A 291 -1.28 7.73 20.64
C ALA A 291 -1.11 9.25 20.52
N LEU A 292 -0.11 9.74 19.77
CA LEU A 292 0.22 11.16 19.67
C LEU A 292 -0.96 12.03 19.20
N PRO A 293 -1.66 11.73 18.08
CA PRO A 293 -2.84 12.49 17.69
C PRO A 293 -3.98 12.44 18.73
N GLN A 294 -4.15 11.32 19.43
CA GLN A 294 -5.16 11.20 20.49
C GLN A 294 -4.82 12.10 21.68
N GLY A 295 -3.54 12.18 22.05
CA GLY A 295 -3.05 13.03 23.14
C GLY A 295 -3.26 14.52 22.84
N PHE A 296 -2.95 14.97 21.62
CA PHE A 296 -3.22 16.35 21.22
C PHE A 296 -4.72 16.68 21.23
N ALA A 297 -5.57 15.75 20.78
CA ALA A 297 -7.02 15.93 20.86
C ALA A 297 -7.51 16.01 22.30
N TYR A 298 -6.97 15.18 23.19
CA TYR A 298 -7.33 15.18 24.60
C TYR A 298 -6.94 16.50 25.27
N LEU A 299 -5.74 17.02 24.98
CA LEU A 299 -5.32 18.33 25.49
C LEU A 299 -6.26 19.44 25.03
N GLU A 300 -6.71 19.41 23.77
CA GLU A 300 -7.64 20.42 23.23
C GLU A 300 -9.04 20.34 23.85
N TYR A 301 -9.63 19.14 23.91
CA TYR A 301 -11.06 18.97 24.24
C TYR A 301 -11.35 18.53 25.68
N CYS A 302 -10.38 18.05 26.44
CA CYS A 302 -10.64 17.45 27.76
C CYS A 302 -10.01 18.21 28.94
N THR A 303 -9.21 19.26 28.71
CA THR A 303 -8.49 19.96 29.80
C THR A 303 -9.12 21.30 30.21
N ASN A 304 -9.73 22.02 29.27
CA ASN A 304 -10.23 23.40 29.46
C ASN A 304 -11.69 23.47 29.97
N GLY A 305 -12.09 22.57 30.88
CA GLY A 305 -13.47 22.54 31.42
C GLY A 305 -14.55 22.07 30.43
N ASN A 306 -14.14 21.41 29.35
CA ASN A 306 -15.03 20.83 28.35
C ASN A 306 -15.43 19.39 28.75
N ASP A 307 -16.73 19.14 28.92
CA ASP A 307 -17.27 17.82 29.31
C ASP A 307 -17.67 16.97 28.11
N ARG A 308 -16.72 16.65 27.22
CA ARG A 308 -16.99 15.69 26.14
C ARG A 308 -17.10 14.27 26.72
N THR A 309 -18.14 13.54 26.32
CA THR A 309 -18.46 12.21 26.87
C THR A 309 -17.35 11.16 26.71
N TRP A 310 -16.44 11.34 25.74
CA TRP A 310 -15.31 10.43 25.53
C TRP A 310 -14.11 10.73 26.43
N CYS A 311 -14.02 11.92 27.03
CA CYS A 311 -12.98 12.26 28.01
C CYS A 311 -13.11 11.44 29.29
N GLN A 312 -14.34 11.06 29.67
CA GLN A 312 -14.64 10.29 30.89
C GLN A 312 -14.48 8.77 30.73
N ARG A 313 -14.14 8.29 29.53
CA ARG A 313 -13.93 6.84 29.30
C ARG A 313 -12.60 6.39 29.90
N THR A 314 -12.51 5.11 30.29
CA THR A 314 -11.28 4.50 30.82
C THR A 314 -10.08 4.65 29.89
N LEU A 315 -10.32 4.57 28.59
CA LEU A 315 -9.36 4.89 27.53
C LEU A 315 -9.98 5.97 26.63
N PRO A 316 -9.68 7.26 26.88
CA PRO A 316 -10.15 8.35 26.05
C PRO A 316 -9.62 8.22 24.62
N SER A 317 -10.52 8.27 23.64
CA SER A 317 -10.14 8.24 22.22
C SER A 317 -11.12 9.04 21.40
N ILE A 318 -10.66 10.19 20.89
CA ILE A 318 -11.42 11.01 19.94
C ILE A 318 -11.75 10.20 18.69
N TYR A 319 -10.82 9.37 18.22
CA TYR A 319 -11.03 8.59 17.00
C TYR A 319 -12.17 7.58 17.17
N SER A 320 -12.16 6.81 18.26
CA SER A 320 -13.22 5.83 18.55
C SER A 320 -14.57 6.51 18.79
N PHE A 321 -14.56 7.66 19.48
CA PHE A 321 -15.76 8.47 19.67
C PHE A 321 -16.34 8.94 18.34
N VAL A 322 -15.51 9.58 17.52
CA VAL A 322 -15.90 10.17 16.25
C VAL A 322 -16.42 9.10 15.28
N GLN A 323 -15.74 7.96 15.18
CA GLN A 323 -16.17 6.81 14.37
C GLN A 323 -17.57 6.30 14.80
N SER A 324 -17.83 6.19 16.10
CA SER A 324 -19.12 5.71 16.58
C SER A 324 -20.22 6.77 16.57
N HIS A 325 -19.90 8.03 16.88
CA HIS A 325 -20.88 9.10 17.09
C HIS A 325 -21.34 9.73 15.77
N TYR A 326 -20.41 10.05 14.87
CA TYR A 326 -20.72 10.69 13.60
C TYR A 326 -20.98 9.70 12.47
N TRP A 327 -20.30 8.54 12.49
CA TRP A 327 -20.37 7.56 11.40
C TRP A 327 -21.03 6.24 11.80
N GLY A 328 -21.48 6.05 13.06
CA GLY A 328 -22.17 4.82 13.47
C GLY A 328 -21.33 3.55 13.38
N VAL A 329 -20.00 3.67 13.29
CA VAL A 329 -19.06 2.54 13.17
C VAL A 329 -19.04 1.74 14.47
N GLY A 330 -18.95 0.42 14.35
CA GLY A 330 -18.88 -0.48 15.50
C GLY A 330 -19.08 -1.93 15.10
N PHE A 331 -18.84 -2.83 16.06
CA PHE A 331 -18.93 -4.27 15.83
C PHE A 331 -20.33 -4.67 15.33
N LEU A 332 -20.36 -5.25 14.14
CA LEU A 332 -21.50 -5.72 13.35
C LEU A 332 -22.61 -4.71 13.09
N LYS A 333 -22.43 -3.42 13.43
CA LYS A 333 -23.43 -2.37 13.19
C LYS A 333 -23.75 -2.19 11.69
N TYR A 334 -22.80 -2.51 10.83
CA TYR A 334 -22.95 -2.36 9.39
C TYR A 334 -23.71 -3.51 8.71
N TRP A 335 -23.95 -4.62 9.41
CA TRP A 335 -24.64 -5.81 8.90
C TRP A 335 -26.16 -5.61 8.85
N THR A 336 -26.60 -4.85 7.86
CA THR A 336 -28.02 -4.62 7.55
C THR A 336 -28.30 -5.05 6.12
N LEU A 337 -29.53 -5.50 5.84
CA LEU A 337 -29.92 -5.92 4.49
C LEU A 337 -29.80 -4.79 3.46
N SER A 338 -30.02 -3.53 3.88
CA SER A 338 -29.85 -2.35 3.04
C SER A 338 -28.40 -2.14 2.60
N ASN A 339 -27.42 -2.62 3.38
CA ASN A 339 -26.00 -2.49 3.05
C ASN A 339 -25.48 -3.66 2.20
N ALA A 340 -26.29 -4.69 1.92
CA ALA A 340 -25.87 -5.86 1.15
C ALA A 340 -25.17 -5.54 -0.19
N PRO A 341 -25.61 -4.51 -0.97
CA PRO A 341 -24.88 -4.11 -2.19
C PRO A 341 -23.44 -3.65 -1.92
N LEU A 342 -23.19 -2.98 -0.80
CA LEU A 342 -21.86 -2.48 -0.42
C LEU A 342 -20.94 -3.63 0.02
N PHE A 343 -21.50 -4.67 0.65
CA PHE A 343 -20.77 -5.93 0.87
C PHE A 343 -20.42 -6.60 -0.45
N ALA A 344 -21.34 -6.63 -1.42
CA ALA A 344 -21.08 -7.21 -2.75
C ALA A 344 -19.91 -6.50 -3.46
N LEU A 345 -19.80 -5.17 -3.34
CA LEU A 345 -18.69 -4.38 -3.88
C LEU A 345 -17.37 -4.65 -3.15
N ALA A 346 -17.40 -4.98 -1.87
CA ALA A 346 -16.21 -5.25 -1.06
C ALA A 346 -15.68 -6.70 -1.17
N ILE A 347 -16.56 -7.67 -1.48
CA ILE A 347 -16.25 -9.11 -1.50
C ILE A 347 -15.00 -9.46 -2.33
N PRO A 348 -14.82 -8.95 -3.57
CA PRO A 348 -13.67 -9.31 -4.39
C PRO A 348 -12.34 -8.99 -3.70
N MET A 349 -12.20 -7.79 -3.14
CA MET A 349 -10.99 -7.41 -2.44
C MET A 349 -10.84 -8.09 -1.09
N LEU A 350 -11.92 -8.27 -0.32
CA LEU A 350 -11.87 -9.07 0.91
C LEU A 350 -11.35 -10.48 0.63
N GLY A 351 -11.88 -11.14 -0.40
CA GLY A 351 -11.40 -12.44 -0.85
C GLY A 351 -9.92 -12.42 -1.21
N VAL A 352 -9.47 -11.46 -2.02
CA VAL A 352 -8.05 -11.32 -2.37
C VAL A 352 -7.17 -11.17 -1.14
N LEU A 353 -7.51 -10.29 -0.19
CA LEU A 353 -6.72 -10.07 1.02
C LEU A 353 -6.68 -11.31 1.92
N VAL A 354 -7.81 -12.00 2.09
CA VAL A 354 -7.90 -13.20 2.92
C VAL A 354 -7.14 -14.37 2.29
N TYR A 355 -7.37 -14.67 1.01
CA TYR A 355 -6.70 -15.80 0.35
C TYR A 355 -5.20 -15.57 0.21
N THR A 356 -4.76 -14.37 -0.18
CA THR A 356 -3.30 -14.09 -0.30
C THR A 356 -2.62 -14.02 1.07
N GLY A 357 -3.31 -13.53 2.10
CA GLY A 357 -2.83 -13.56 3.49
C GLY A 357 -2.71 -14.98 4.02
N TYR A 358 -3.70 -15.84 3.75
CA TYR A 358 -3.67 -17.26 4.11
C TYR A 358 -2.48 -17.98 3.46
N VAL A 359 -2.31 -17.78 2.15
CA VAL A 359 -1.18 -18.33 1.39
C VAL A 359 0.16 -17.88 2.00
N ALA A 360 0.28 -16.61 2.38
CA ALA A 360 1.50 -16.07 2.98
C ALA A 360 1.80 -16.62 4.39
N LEU A 361 0.79 -17.08 5.13
CA LEU A 361 0.95 -17.78 6.42
C LEU A 361 1.20 -19.29 6.25
N ASN A 362 0.63 -19.91 5.21
CA ASN A 362 0.75 -21.33 4.96
C ASN A 362 2.08 -21.66 4.26
N LYS A 363 3.03 -22.21 5.02
CA LYS A 363 4.37 -22.57 4.50
C LYS A 363 4.32 -23.49 3.27
N ALA A 364 3.37 -24.43 3.21
CA ALA A 364 3.28 -25.38 2.10
C ALA A 364 2.83 -24.67 0.81
N GLU A 365 1.77 -23.87 0.88
CA GLU A 365 1.27 -23.09 -0.26
C GLU A 365 2.25 -21.98 -0.69
N LEU A 366 2.91 -21.31 0.26
CA LEU A 366 3.92 -20.30 -0.07
C LEU A 366 5.13 -20.91 -0.76
N ASN A 367 5.57 -22.10 -0.33
CA ASN A 367 6.66 -22.82 -0.99
C ASN A 367 6.26 -23.32 -2.39
N SER A 368 5.01 -23.78 -2.57
CA SER A 368 4.53 -24.22 -3.88
C SER A 368 4.48 -23.06 -4.87
N LEU A 369 4.19 -21.83 -4.43
CA LEU A 369 4.23 -20.63 -5.27
C LEU A 369 5.61 -20.27 -5.80
N ILE A 370 6.66 -20.48 -5.02
CA ILE A 370 8.03 -20.11 -5.42
C ILE A 370 8.78 -21.28 -6.07
N ALA A 371 8.30 -22.52 -5.96
CA ALA A 371 8.93 -23.70 -6.56
C ALA A 371 9.15 -23.58 -8.09
N PRO A 372 8.19 -23.07 -8.91
CA PRO A 372 8.41 -22.85 -10.34
C PRO A 372 9.38 -21.69 -10.64
N ALA A 373 9.59 -20.79 -9.67
CA ALA A 373 10.61 -19.76 -9.77
C ALA A 373 12.04 -20.31 -9.59
N ARG A 374 12.17 -21.59 -9.21
CA ARG A 374 13.44 -22.32 -9.03
C ARG A 374 13.92 -23.05 -10.29
N THR A 375 13.01 -23.55 -11.13
CA THR A 375 13.29 -24.52 -12.21
C THR A 375 14.17 -24.03 -13.38
N ALA A 376 14.77 -22.83 -13.29
CA ALA A 376 15.66 -22.29 -14.31
C ALA A 376 17.18 -22.36 -13.95
N GLN A 377 17.60 -22.83 -12.77
CA GLN A 377 19.04 -22.88 -12.42
C GLN A 377 19.43 -23.89 -11.33
N ASN A 378 20.46 -24.71 -11.62
CA ASN A 378 21.13 -25.68 -10.73
C ASN A 378 21.07 -25.36 -9.22
N ASP A 379 20.49 -26.30 -8.47
CA ASP A 379 19.96 -26.17 -7.11
C ASP A 379 20.95 -26.50 -5.97
N ARG A 380 22.23 -26.06 -6.04
CA ARG A 380 23.23 -26.45 -5.01
C ARG A 380 24.10 -25.33 -4.43
N ALA A 381 23.64 -24.07 -4.46
CA ALA A 381 24.36 -22.98 -3.81
C ALA A 381 23.86 -22.75 -2.36
N PRO A 382 24.73 -22.77 -1.32
CA PRO A 382 24.35 -22.61 0.08
C PRO A 382 23.69 -21.26 0.43
N GLY A 383 23.79 -20.24 -0.44
CA GLY A 383 23.12 -18.94 -0.26
C GLY A 383 21.60 -18.96 -0.52
N LYS A 384 21.08 -19.88 -1.34
CA LYS A 384 19.66 -19.89 -1.75
C LYS A 384 18.69 -20.32 -0.64
N SER A 385 19.14 -21.15 0.30
CA SER A 385 18.30 -21.62 1.42
C SER A 385 17.99 -20.51 2.44
N ASN A 386 18.92 -19.57 2.64
CA ASN A 386 18.73 -18.41 3.49
C ASN A 386 17.72 -17.42 2.90
N ASP A 387 17.77 -17.18 1.58
CA ASP A 387 16.83 -16.31 0.88
C ASP A 387 15.39 -16.84 0.96
N ASP A 388 15.21 -18.16 0.83
CA ASP A 388 13.91 -18.82 1.03
C ASP A 388 13.37 -18.64 2.46
N GLY A 389 14.25 -18.79 3.45
CA GLY A 389 13.91 -18.59 4.87
C GLY A 389 13.48 -17.15 5.16
N LEU A 390 14.22 -16.20 4.59
CA LEU A 390 13.93 -14.77 4.69
C LEU A 390 12.59 -14.42 4.03
N PHE A 391 12.32 -14.91 2.81
CA PHE A 391 11.06 -14.68 2.13
C PHE A 391 9.86 -15.17 2.94
N ARG A 392 9.94 -16.40 3.48
CA ARG A 392 8.89 -16.95 4.37
C ARG A 392 8.70 -16.13 5.63
N HIS A 393 9.81 -15.69 6.25
CA HIS A 393 9.75 -14.82 7.42
C HIS A 393 9.01 -13.53 7.09
N ILE A 394 9.41 -12.82 6.04
CA ILE A 394 8.83 -11.53 5.67
C ILE A 394 7.34 -11.66 5.30
N MET A 395 6.99 -12.59 4.39
CA MET A 395 5.62 -12.74 3.92
C MET A 395 4.64 -13.08 5.04
N SER A 396 5.02 -13.97 5.96
CA SER A 396 4.17 -14.32 7.11
C SER A 396 3.91 -13.12 8.03
N ARG A 397 4.90 -12.25 8.26
CA ARG A 397 4.72 -11.04 9.07
C ARG A 397 3.88 -9.99 8.36
N PHE A 398 4.09 -9.81 7.05
CA PHE A 398 3.30 -8.85 6.26
C PHE A 398 1.84 -9.29 6.09
N ALA A 399 1.55 -10.59 6.23
CA ALA A 399 0.19 -11.12 6.15
C ALA A 399 -0.68 -10.72 7.35
N LEU A 400 -0.10 -10.61 8.56
CA LEU A 400 -0.85 -10.27 9.77
C LEU A 400 -1.64 -8.96 9.66
N PRO A 401 -1.03 -7.80 9.35
CA PRO A 401 -1.77 -6.56 9.31
C PRO A 401 -2.81 -6.52 8.19
N GLN A 402 -2.56 -7.23 7.08
CA GLN A 402 -3.54 -7.40 6.00
C GLN A 402 -4.76 -8.22 6.43
N LEU A 403 -4.57 -9.32 7.15
CA LEU A 403 -5.66 -10.17 7.62
C LEU A 403 -6.48 -9.50 8.72
N VAL A 404 -5.83 -8.79 9.63
CA VAL A 404 -6.50 -7.98 10.65
C VAL A 404 -7.33 -6.87 10.00
N LEU A 405 -6.80 -6.20 8.97
CA LEU A 405 -7.55 -5.21 8.21
C LEU A 405 -8.81 -5.82 7.57
N ALA A 406 -8.68 -6.98 6.92
CA ALA A 406 -9.82 -7.67 6.29
C ALA A 406 -10.89 -8.10 7.32
N LEU A 407 -10.46 -8.64 8.47
CA LEU A 407 -11.35 -9.02 9.56
C LEU A 407 -12.10 -7.81 10.12
N LEU A 408 -11.40 -6.71 10.37
CA LEU A 408 -12.01 -5.48 10.90
C LEU A 408 -12.89 -4.79 9.86
N ALA A 409 -12.55 -4.86 8.57
CA ALA A 409 -13.42 -4.38 7.51
C ALA A 409 -14.73 -5.16 7.44
N LEU A 410 -14.68 -6.48 7.64
CA LEU A 410 -15.87 -7.33 7.65
C LEU A 410 -16.74 -7.14 8.90
N THR A 411 -16.11 -6.89 10.05
CA THR A 411 -16.80 -6.90 11.35
C THR A 411 -17.12 -5.52 11.89
N SER A 412 -16.32 -4.50 11.61
CA SER A 412 -16.34 -3.24 12.36
C SER A 412 -16.41 -1.99 11.49
N PHE A 413 -15.82 -1.98 10.30
CA PHE A 413 -15.82 -0.80 9.42
C PHE A 413 -17.02 -0.78 8.47
N HIS A 414 -17.19 0.35 7.79
CA HIS A 414 -17.91 0.40 6.52
C HIS A 414 -17.14 -0.46 5.50
N VAL A 415 -17.70 -1.63 5.17
CA VAL A 415 -16.98 -2.73 4.50
C VAL A 415 -16.34 -2.32 3.16
N GLN A 416 -17.01 -1.47 2.39
CA GLN A 416 -16.59 -0.99 1.08
C GLN A 416 -15.32 -0.14 1.09
N ILE A 417 -14.96 0.44 2.25
CA ILE A 417 -13.69 1.17 2.41
C ILE A 417 -12.49 0.26 2.17
N ILE A 418 -12.65 -1.08 2.28
CA ILE A 418 -11.58 -2.05 2.00
C ILE A 418 -10.95 -1.87 0.62
N ASN A 419 -11.75 -1.53 -0.40
CA ASN A 419 -11.29 -1.32 -1.79
C ASN A 419 -10.29 -0.16 -1.89
N ARG A 420 -10.37 0.80 -0.96
CA ARG A 420 -9.50 1.96 -0.87
C ARG A 420 -8.28 1.68 0.02
N ILE A 421 -8.49 1.16 1.22
CA ILE A 421 -7.43 1.01 2.24
C ILE A 421 -6.53 -0.22 2.01
N SER A 422 -6.93 -1.17 1.17
CA SER A 422 -6.09 -2.30 0.77
C SER A 422 -4.83 -1.85 0.01
N SER A 423 -4.82 -0.64 -0.54
CA SER A 423 -3.70 -0.08 -1.31
C SER A 423 -2.39 -0.03 -0.54
N GLY A 424 -2.43 0.14 0.79
CA GLY A 424 -1.23 0.23 1.62
C GLY A 424 -0.63 -1.10 2.07
N TYR A 425 -1.12 -2.25 1.60
CA TYR A 425 -0.68 -3.58 2.07
C TYR A 425 -0.05 -4.40 0.94
N PRO A 426 1.23 -4.84 1.06
CA PRO A 426 1.97 -5.35 -0.08
C PRO A 426 1.70 -6.82 -0.45
N VAL A 427 1.19 -7.63 0.48
CA VAL A 427 1.15 -9.10 0.34
C VAL A 427 0.34 -9.53 -0.87
N TRP A 428 -0.86 -8.97 -1.04
CA TRP A 428 -1.72 -9.34 -2.15
C TRP A 428 -1.14 -8.99 -3.52
N TYR A 429 -0.43 -7.85 -3.62
CA TYR A 429 0.29 -7.47 -4.84
C TYR A 429 1.40 -8.48 -5.18
N ILE A 430 2.21 -8.83 -4.18
CA ILE A 430 3.35 -9.76 -4.36
C ILE A 430 2.85 -11.14 -4.76
N VAL A 431 1.85 -11.68 -4.05
CA VAL A 431 1.31 -13.02 -4.33
C VAL A 431 0.64 -13.07 -5.72
N LEU A 432 -0.18 -12.08 -6.06
CA LEU A 432 -0.78 -12.01 -7.41
C LEU A 432 0.29 -11.86 -8.50
N ALA A 433 1.32 -11.05 -8.28
CA ALA A 433 2.40 -10.87 -9.25
C ALA A 433 3.17 -12.18 -9.49
N VAL A 434 3.46 -12.96 -8.45
CA VAL A 434 4.08 -14.29 -8.58
C VAL A 434 3.19 -15.23 -9.39
N ILE A 435 1.87 -15.24 -9.13
CA ILE A 435 0.90 -16.08 -9.84
C ILE A 435 0.76 -15.68 -11.31
N ILE A 436 0.72 -14.38 -11.62
CA ILE A 436 0.58 -13.87 -12.99
C ILE A 436 1.84 -14.13 -13.83
N GLN A 437 3.02 -14.04 -13.21
CA GLN A 437 4.32 -14.26 -13.85
C GLN A 437 4.76 -15.74 -13.85
N ASP A 438 3.87 -16.66 -13.47
CA ASP A 438 4.15 -18.09 -13.54
C ASP A 438 3.83 -18.63 -14.94
N ASP A 439 4.88 -18.87 -15.73
CA ASP A 439 4.80 -19.30 -17.13
C ASP A 439 4.27 -20.75 -17.29
N ASN A 440 4.24 -21.55 -16.21
CA ASN A 440 3.88 -22.96 -16.26
C ASN A 440 2.37 -23.21 -16.00
N LYS A 441 1.60 -23.31 -17.09
CA LYS A 441 0.21 -23.82 -17.08
C LYS A 441 0.07 -25.24 -16.50
N ALA A 442 1.17 -26.00 -16.37
CA ALA A 442 1.22 -27.40 -15.94
C ALA A 442 1.69 -27.62 -14.49
N MET A 443 1.63 -26.61 -13.63
CA MET A 443 2.01 -26.76 -12.23
C MET A 443 0.98 -27.61 -11.47
N LYS A 444 1.46 -28.64 -10.75
CA LYS A 444 0.72 -29.23 -9.62
C LYS A 444 0.66 -28.17 -8.52
N VAL A 445 -0.37 -27.33 -8.58
CA VAL A 445 -0.66 -26.38 -7.50
C VAL A 445 -1.25 -27.17 -6.34
N ASP A 446 -0.39 -27.47 -5.38
CA ASP A 446 -0.79 -27.98 -4.07
C ASP A 446 -1.34 -26.81 -3.25
N GLY A 447 -2.64 -26.86 -2.95
CA GLY A 447 -3.37 -25.82 -2.23
C GLY A 447 -4.63 -25.33 -2.93
N GLY A 448 -5.76 -25.33 -2.22
CA GLY A 448 -7.05 -24.88 -2.75
C GLY A 448 -7.11 -23.38 -3.01
N ALA A 449 -6.47 -22.58 -2.14
CA ALA A 449 -6.48 -21.12 -2.21
C ALA A 449 -5.66 -20.60 -3.39
N VAL A 450 -4.43 -21.10 -3.58
CA VAL A 450 -3.58 -20.73 -4.72
C VAL A 450 -4.26 -21.06 -6.06
N ARG A 451 -4.93 -22.21 -6.15
CA ARG A 451 -5.66 -22.63 -7.35
C ARG A 451 -6.85 -21.70 -7.64
N PHE A 452 -7.58 -21.31 -6.61
CA PHE A 452 -8.69 -20.36 -6.73
C PHE A 452 -8.21 -19.00 -7.24
N ILE A 453 -7.16 -18.44 -6.62
CA ILE A 453 -6.59 -17.15 -7.03
C ILE A 453 -6.07 -17.23 -8.47
N ARG A 454 -5.33 -18.29 -8.82
CA ARG A 454 -4.79 -18.47 -10.18
C ARG A 454 -5.86 -18.44 -11.25
N ARG A 455 -6.98 -19.14 -11.03
CA ARG A 455 -8.10 -19.18 -11.99
C ARG A 455 -8.72 -17.80 -12.22
N HIS A 456 -8.71 -16.94 -11.21
CA HIS A 456 -9.40 -15.65 -11.24
C HIS A 456 -8.47 -14.43 -11.32
N ALA A 457 -7.15 -14.60 -11.27
CA ALA A 457 -6.18 -13.50 -11.16
C ALA A 457 -6.37 -12.43 -12.25
N GLN A 458 -6.50 -12.84 -13.52
CA GLN A 458 -6.74 -11.89 -14.61
C GLN A 458 -8.08 -11.16 -14.49
N SER A 459 -9.14 -11.89 -14.09
CA SER A 459 -10.46 -11.31 -13.87
C SER A 459 -10.46 -10.31 -12.71
N LEU A 460 -9.71 -10.58 -11.64
CA LEU A 460 -9.54 -9.68 -10.50
C LEU A 460 -8.84 -8.38 -10.88
N VAL A 461 -7.82 -8.44 -11.75
CA VAL A 461 -7.14 -7.24 -12.27
C VAL A 461 -8.09 -6.43 -13.15
N ARG A 462 -8.82 -7.08 -14.07
CA ARG A 462 -9.83 -6.41 -14.91
C ARG A 462 -10.92 -5.76 -14.05
N LEU A 463 -11.40 -6.45 -13.02
CA LEU A 463 -12.39 -5.92 -12.10
C LEU A 463 -11.85 -4.71 -11.33
N SER A 464 -10.59 -4.75 -10.88
CA SER A 464 -9.94 -3.61 -10.20
C SER A 464 -9.87 -2.37 -11.10
N VAL A 465 -9.50 -2.56 -12.37
CA VAL A 465 -9.43 -1.47 -13.37
C VAL A 465 -10.82 -0.91 -13.66
N MET A 466 -11.81 -1.78 -13.90
CA MET A 466 -13.20 -1.36 -14.14
C MET A 466 -13.76 -0.61 -12.93
N TYR A 467 -13.55 -1.14 -11.73
CA TYR A 467 -13.97 -0.52 -10.48
C TYR A 467 -13.33 0.85 -10.33
N ALA A 468 -12.02 1.00 -10.52
CA ALA A 468 -11.33 2.28 -10.38
C ALA A 468 -11.85 3.34 -11.37
N VAL A 469 -12.17 2.96 -12.61
CA VAL A 469 -12.74 3.87 -13.62
C VAL A 469 -14.16 4.30 -13.25
N ILE A 470 -15.03 3.35 -12.87
CA ILE A 470 -16.42 3.62 -12.47
C ILE A 470 -16.43 4.48 -11.19
N GLN A 471 -15.65 4.07 -10.18
CA GLN A 471 -15.45 4.77 -8.93
C GLN A 471 -14.97 6.20 -9.15
N GLY A 472 -14.03 6.42 -10.07
CA GLY A 472 -13.53 7.75 -10.41
C GLY A 472 -14.62 8.67 -10.96
N GLY A 473 -15.45 8.16 -11.88
CA GLY A 473 -16.59 8.92 -12.42
C GLY A 473 -17.63 9.25 -11.35
N LEU A 474 -18.03 8.25 -10.54
CA LEU A 474 -18.98 8.45 -9.44
C LEU A 474 -18.47 9.49 -8.44
N TYR A 475 -17.21 9.34 -8.00
CA TYR A 475 -16.58 10.28 -7.08
C TYR A 475 -16.58 11.71 -7.62
N ALA A 476 -16.14 11.92 -8.87
CA ALA A 476 -15.98 13.25 -9.45
C ALA A 476 -17.33 13.95 -9.73
N SER A 477 -18.39 13.16 -9.90
CA SER A 477 -19.79 13.61 -9.97
C SER A 477 -20.48 13.68 -8.61
N PHE A 478 -19.77 13.55 -7.48
CA PHE A 478 -20.35 13.56 -6.12
C PHE A 478 -21.47 12.52 -5.92
N MET A 479 -21.34 11.36 -6.57
CA MET A 479 -22.14 10.18 -6.29
C MET A 479 -21.36 9.25 -5.36
N PRO A 480 -22.06 8.45 -4.52
CA PRO A 480 -21.41 7.50 -3.63
C PRO A 480 -20.43 6.63 -4.41
N PRO A 481 -19.12 6.74 -4.17
CA PRO A 481 -18.09 6.11 -5.01
C PRO A 481 -17.80 4.67 -4.57
N ALA A 482 -18.60 4.12 -3.67
CA ALA A 482 -18.27 3.00 -2.83
C ALA A 482 -19.35 1.92 -2.87
#